data_AF-A0A351DDH3-F1
#
_entry.id   AF-A0A351DDH3-F1
#
_cell.length_a   1.000
_cell.length_b   1.000
_cell.length_c   1.000
_cell.angle_alpha   90.00
_cell.angle_beta   90.00
_cell.angle_gamma   90.00
#
_symmetry.space_group_name_H-M   'P 1'
#
loop_
_entity.id
_entity.type
_entity.pdbx_description
1 polymer ?
#
loop_
_entity_poly.entity_id
_entity_poly.type
_entity_poly.pdbx_seq_one_letter_code
_entity_poly.pdbx_strand_id
1 'polypeptide(L)'
;MSEGSNAKETVAILGGTGDLGTGLAIRWSKAGHKIVIGSRTLEKAQAAVAALHEISPETPAEAMENFDAAKAGEIVVLTVPAEHQESTLSSVKENLTGKILIDVTVPLVPPKVGTVQLPPEGSAGKRAQELLGEEVMVVSAFQNIAAHLLK
;
A
#
# COMPACT_ATOMS: atom_id res chain seq x y z
N MET A 1 -20.73 12.89 -16.41
CA MET A 1 -20.27 13.00 -15.01
C MET A 1 -20.86 11.80 -14.28
N SER A 2 -20.12 10.69 -14.20
CA SER A 2 -20.61 9.50 -13.50
C SER A 2 -20.50 9.76 -11.99
N GLU A 3 -21.63 9.69 -11.30
CA GLU A 3 -21.70 9.63 -9.85
C GLU A 3 -20.78 8.50 -9.37
N GLY A 4 -19.74 8.85 -8.60
CA GLY A 4 -18.87 7.86 -7.97
C GLY A 4 -19.73 6.99 -7.05
N SER A 5 -19.64 5.67 -7.21
CA SER A 5 -20.41 4.72 -6.43
C SER A 5 -20.24 4.99 -4.94
N ASN A 6 -21.34 5.13 -4.22
CA ASN A 6 -21.38 5.24 -2.76
C ASN A 6 -21.03 3.90 -2.05
N ALA A 7 -20.37 2.98 -2.75
CA ALA A 7 -19.94 1.69 -2.26
C ALA A 7 -18.53 1.84 -1.68
N LYS A 8 -18.36 1.45 -0.41
CA LYS A 8 -17.05 1.47 0.24
C LYS A 8 -16.18 0.35 -0.33
N GLU A 9 -15.08 0.73 -0.94
CA GLU A 9 -14.12 -0.17 -1.58
C GLU A 9 -13.30 -0.95 -0.54
N THR A 10 -12.78 -2.10 -0.96
CA THR A 10 -11.75 -2.82 -0.22
C THR A 10 -10.36 -2.27 -0.55
N VAL A 11 -9.65 -1.75 0.45
CA VAL A 11 -8.30 -1.21 0.33
C VAL A 11 -7.29 -2.21 0.91
N ALA A 12 -6.43 -2.76 0.05
CA ALA A 12 -5.36 -3.66 0.45
C ALA A 12 -4.03 -2.91 0.59
N ILE A 13 -3.41 -2.97 1.77
CA ILE A 13 -2.15 -2.28 2.08
C ILE A 13 -1.01 -3.31 2.11
N LEU A 14 -0.26 -3.41 1.01
CA LEU A 14 0.85 -4.34 0.85
C LEU A 14 2.10 -3.82 1.56
N GLY A 15 2.69 -4.67 2.41
CA GLY A 15 3.72 -4.21 3.34
C GLY A 15 3.16 -3.27 4.41
N GLY A 16 1.87 -3.38 4.73
CA GLY A 16 1.15 -2.49 5.63
C GLY A 16 1.53 -2.62 7.11
N THR A 17 2.59 -3.37 7.44
CA THR A 17 3.01 -3.65 8.82
C THR A 17 3.84 -2.51 9.46
N GLY A 18 4.15 -1.46 8.70
CA GLY A 18 4.90 -0.29 9.18
C GLY A 18 4.00 0.88 9.59
N ASP A 19 4.61 1.93 10.15
CA ASP A 19 3.88 3.08 10.72
C ASP A 19 2.90 3.76 9.74
N LEU A 20 3.31 3.92 8.49
CA LEU A 20 2.46 4.52 7.46
C LEU A 20 1.26 3.62 7.15
N GLY A 21 1.49 2.32 7.00
CA GLY A 21 0.43 1.34 6.74
C GLY A 21 -0.62 1.33 7.85
N THR A 22 -0.19 1.33 9.13
CA THR A 22 -1.09 1.45 10.28
C THR A 22 -1.89 2.75 10.25
N GLY A 23 -1.24 3.89 9.99
CA GLY A 23 -1.91 5.18 9.95
C GLY A 23 -2.97 5.26 8.83
N LEU A 24 -2.64 4.75 7.65
CA LEU A 24 -3.56 4.69 6.51
C LEU A 24 -4.74 3.75 6.80
N ALA A 25 -4.48 2.58 7.40
CA ALA A 25 -5.52 1.64 7.82
C ALA A 25 -6.56 2.31 8.73
N ILE A 26 -6.12 3.03 9.76
CA ILE A 26 -7.01 3.75 10.70
C ILE A 26 -7.86 4.79 9.95
N ARG A 27 -7.23 5.61 9.10
CA ARG A 27 -7.93 6.73 8.45
C ARG A 27 -8.93 6.25 7.40
N TRP A 28 -8.56 5.26 6.58
CA TRP A 28 -9.47 4.72 5.57
C TRP A 28 -10.57 3.85 6.17
N SER A 29 -10.29 3.12 7.26
CA SER A 29 -11.33 2.42 8.01
C SER A 29 -12.35 3.40 8.63
N LYS A 30 -11.90 4.52 9.22
CA LYS A 30 -12.79 5.61 9.69
C LYS A 30 -13.60 6.25 8.56
N ALA A 31 -13.04 6.30 7.35
CA ALA A 31 -13.78 6.71 6.17
C ALA A 31 -14.75 5.64 5.65
N GLY A 32 -14.79 4.44 6.25
CA GLY A 32 -15.73 3.35 5.98
C GLY A 32 -15.24 2.29 5.00
N HIS A 33 -13.99 2.37 4.52
CA HIS A 33 -13.42 1.36 3.62
C HIS A 33 -13.09 0.07 4.38
N LYS A 34 -13.17 -1.07 3.69
CA LYS A 34 -12.69 -2.35 4.24
C LYS A 34 -11.18 -2.40 4.11
N ILE A 35 -10.48 -2.74 5.18
CA ILE A 35 -9.01 -2.75 5.19
C ILE A 35 -8.48 -4.17 5.22
N VAL A 36 -7.55 -4.46 4.32
CA VAL A 36 -6.73 -5.68 4.33
C VAL A 36 -5.27 -5.28 4.50
N ILE A 37 -4.61 -5.78 5.54
CA ILE A 37 -3.17 -5.62 5.75
C ILE A 37 -2.46 -6.81 5.13
N GLY A 38 -1.65 -6.52 4.11
CA GLY A 38 -0.78 -7.48 3.44
C GLY A 38 0.63 -7.50 4.03
N SER A 39 1.20 -8.69 4.16
CA SER A 39 2.63 -8.87 4.45
C SER A 39 3.24 -10.03 3.65
N ARG A 40 4.56 -10.20 3.71
CA ARG A 40 5.26 -11.32 3.08
C ARG A 40 4.88 -12.68 3.68
N THR A 41 4.45 -12.68 4.94
CA THR A 41 3.97 -13.88 5.64
C THR A 41 2.69 -13.56 6.38
N LEU A 42 1.77 -14.52 6.47
CA LEU A 42 0.50 -14.33 7.17
C LEU A 42 0.70 -13.93 8.64
N GLU A 43 1.65 -14.58 9.33
CA GLU A 43 1.98 -14.30 10.73
C GLU A 43 2.33 -12.82 10.97
N LYS A 44 3.12 -12.21 10.07
CA LYS A 44 3.48 -10.79 10.19
C LYS A 44 2.29 -9.87 9.96
N ALA A 45 1.39 -10.23 9.05
CA ALA A 45 0.16 -9.47 8.84
C ALA A 45 -0.76 -9.55 10.07
N GLN A 46 -0.91 -10.74 10.67
CA GLN A 46 -1.70 -10.95 11.90
C GLN A 46 -1.12 -10.17 13.08
N ALA A 47 0.20 -10.20 13.26
CA ALA A 47 0.87 -9.40 14.28
C ALA A 47 0.65 -7.88 14.07
N ALA A 48 0.64 -7.41 12.82
CA ALA A 48 0.36 -6.01 12.50
C ALA A 48 -1.09 -5.61 12.77
N VAL A 49 -2.07 -6.48 12.48
CA VAL A 49 -3.48 -6.24 12.84
C VAL A 49 -3.67 -6.23 14.35
N ALA A 50 -3.02 -7.16 15.08
CA ALA A 50 -3.04 -7.14 16.54
C ALA A 50 -2.46 -5.83 17.10
N ALA A 51 -1.29 -5.40 16.62
CA ALA A 51 -0.68 -4.13 17.03
C ALA A 51 -1.52 -2.91 16.64
N LEU A 52 -2.22 -2.96 15.50
CA LEU A 52 -3.19 -1.94 15.11
C LEU A 52 -4.33 -1.83 16.14
N HIS A 53 -4.88 -2.96 16.60
CA HIS A 53 -5.96 -2.97 17.58
C HIS A 53 -5.53 -2.45 18.96
N GLU A 54 -4.27 -2.61 19.36
CA GLU A 54 -3.75 -1.97 20.59
C GLU A 54 -3.79 -0.43 20.52
N ILE A 55 -3.65 0.13 19.31
CA ILE A 55 -3.63 1.58 19.07
C ILE A 55 -5.04 2.11 18.76
N SER A 56 -5.83 1.34 18.00
CA SER A 56 -7.18 1.69 17.58
C SER A 56 -8.07 0.43 17.56
N PRO A 57 -8.66 0.06 18.72
CA PRO A 57 -9.44 -1.17 18.87
C PRO A 57 -10.63 -1.29 17.92
N GLU A 58 -11.21 -0.16 17.55
CA GLU A 58 -12.39 -0.04 16.70
C GLU A 58 -12.08 -0.09 15.19
N THR A 59 -10.80 -0.23 14.80
CA THR A 59 -10.40 -0.26 13.38
C THR A 59 -10.48 -1.70 12.85
N PRO A 60 -11.54 -2.11 12.12
CA PRO A 60 -11.58 -3.42 11.49
C PRO A 60 -10.50 -3.54 10.41
N ALA A 61 -9.69 -4.60 10.50
CA ALA A 61 -8.73 -4.97 9.47
C ALA A 61 -8.57 -6.50 9.39
N GLU A 62 -8.43 -7.02 8.17
CA GLU A 62 -8.09 -8.41 7.91
C GLU A 62 -6.59 -8.56 7.63
N ALA A 63 -6.00 -9.68 8.03
CA ALA A 63 -4.60 -9.99 7.77
C ALA A 63 -4.48 -11.02 6.65
N MET A 64 -3.66 -10.73 5.63
CA MET A 64 -3.40 -11.63 4.51
C MET A 64 -1.93 -11.60 4.09
N GLU A 65 -1.50 -12.60 3.33
CA GLU A 65 -0.25 -12.50 2.57
C GLU A 65 -0.43 -11.49 1.41
N ASN A 66 0.64 -10.83 0.98
CA ASN A 66 0.58 -9.77 -0.02
C ASN A 66 -0.12 -10.21 -1.31
N PHE A 67 0.06 -11.46 -1.72
CA PHE A 67 -0.57 -12.04 -2.89
C PHE A 67 -2.11 -12.06 -2.75
N ASP A 68 -2.61 -12.63 -1.66
CA ASP A 68 -4.05 -12.70 -1.39
C ASP A 68 -4.65 -11.33 -1.09
N ALA A 69 -3.92 -10.46 -0.40
CA ALA A 69 -4.33 -9.08 -0.15
C ALA A 69 -4.51 -8.32 -1.48
N ALA A 70 -3.57 -8.44 -2.42
CA ALA A 70 -3.68 -7.83 -3.73
C ALA A 70 -4.88 -8.37 -4.51
N LYS A 71 -5.23 -9.64 -4.35
CA LYS A 71 -6.42 -10.25 -4.95
C LYS A 71 -7.72 -9.70 -4.34
N ALA A 72 -7.78 -9.53 -3.02
CA ALA A 72 -8.96 -9.05 -2.31
C ALA A 72 -9.23 -7.54 -2.48
N GLY A 73 -8.18 -6.72 -2.62
CA GLY A 73 -8.31 -5.27 -2.75
C GLY A 73 -8.85 -4.83 -4.11
N GLU A 74 -9.75 -3.84 -4.13
CA GLU A 74 -10.13 -3.09 -5.34
C GLU A 74 -9.15 -1.95 -5.59
N ILE A 75 -8.70 -1.33 -4.49
CA ILE A 75 -7.58 -0.38 -4.45
C ILE A 75 -6.45 -1.06 -3.69
N VAL A 76 -5.28 -1.14 -4.31
CA VAL A 76 -4.09 -1.73 -3.69
C VAL A 76 -3.08 -0.63 -3.42
N VAL A 77 -2.44 -0.64 -2.26
CA VAL A 77 -1.50 0.40 -1.82
C VAL A 77 -0.20 -0.27 -1.46
N LEU A 78 0.90 0.18 -2.07
CA LEU A 78 2.24 -0.35 -1.83
C LEU A 78 2.96 0.53 -0.80
N THR A 79 3.24 -0.01 0.38
CA THR A 79 3.92 0.69 1.48
C THR A 79 5.22 0.00 1.90
N VAL A 80 6.02 -0.46 0.92
CA VAL A 80 7.30 -1.14 1.17
C VAL A 80 8.49 -0.18 1.00
N PRO A 81 9.66 -0.48 1.60
CA PRO A 81 10.91 0.21 1.27
C PRO A 81 11.21 0.16 -0.24
N ALA A 82 11.88 1.18 -0.78
CA ALA A 82 12.18 1.27 -2.21
C ALA A 82 12.95 0.05 -2.76
N GLU A 83 13.86 -0.53 -1.97
CA GLU A 83 14.60 -1.75 -2.31
C GLU A 83 13.73 -3.01 -2.46
N HIS A 84 12.48 -2.98 -1.99
CA HIS A 84 11.53 -4.09 -2.06
C HIS A 84 10.36 -3.83 -3.01
N GLN A 85 10.34 -2.67 -3.68
CA GLN A 85 9.25 -2.28 -4.57
C GLN A 85 9.06 -3.29 -5.71
N GLU A 86 10.10 -3.50 -6.51
CA GLU A 86 10.02 -4.35 -7.72
C GLU A 86 9.74 -5.82 -7.37
N SER A 87 10.38 -6.35 -6.32
CA SER A 87 10.18 -7.73 -5.90
C SER A 87 8.76 -7.97 -5.37
N THR A 88 8.20 -7.01 -4.62
CA THR A 88 6.82 -7.08 -4.14
C THR A 88 5.83 -6.97 -5.30
N LEU A 89 6.03 -6.01 -6.22
CA LEU A 89 5.14 -5.85 -7.37
C LEU A 89 5.16 -7.08 -8.29
N SER A 90 6.34 -7.64 -8.54
CA SER A 90 6.49 -8.86 -9.34
C SER A 90 5.74 -10.04 -8.72
N SER A 91 5.75 -10.16 -7.38
CA SER A 91 5.07 -11.26 -6.70
C SER A 91 3.55 -11.14 -6.69
N VAL A 92 2.98 -9.96 -6.95
CA VAL A 92 1.51 -9.74 -6.89
C VAL A 92 0.90 -9.33 -8.22
N LYS A 93 1.72 -9.13 -9.27
CA LYS A 93 1.33 -8.53 -10.56
C LYS A 93 0.05 -9.13 -11.16
N GLU A 94 -0.09 -10.45 -11.13
CA GLU A 94 -1.25 -11.16 -11.71
C GLU A 94 -2.59 -10.83 -11.02
N ASN A 95 -2.55 -10.32 -9.78
CA ASN A 95 -3.73 -9.91 -9.04
C ASN A 95 -4.04 -8.41 -9.16
N LEU A 96 -3.24 -7.65 -9.92
CA LEU A 96 -3.37 -6.18 -10.05
C LEU A 96 -4.04 -5.73 -11.35
N THR A 97 -4.17 -6.61 -12.35
CA THR A 97 -4.79 -6.28 -13.64
C THR A 97 -6.19 -5.68 -13.44
N GLY A 98 -6.44 -4.53 -14.06
CA GLY A 98 -7.70 -3.78 -13.98
C GLY A 98 -7.91 -2.98 -12.69
N LYS A 99 -6.93 -2.95 -11.78
CA LYS A 99 -7.05 -2.29 -10.47
C LYS A 99 -6.27 -0.98 -10.42
N ILE A 100 -6.58 -0.19 -9.38
CA ILE A 100 -5.76 0.95 -8.99
C ILE A 100 -4.67 0.47 -8.05
N LEU A 101 -3.41 0.76 -8.40
CA LEU A 101 -2.27 0.62 -7.50
C LEU A 101 -1.78 2.00 -7.08
N ILE A 102 -1.83 2.29 -5.78
CA ILE A 102 -1.23 3.48 -5.20
C ILE A 102 0.19 3.16 -4.75
N ASP A 103 1.17 3.80 -5.37
CA ASP A 103 2.58 3.66 -5.02
C ASP A 103 3.03 4.80 -4.10
N VAL A 104 3.40 4.43 -2.87
CA VAL A 104 3.86 5.37 -1.82
C VAL A 104 5.38 5.35 -1.67
N THR A 105 6.11 4.63 -2.53
CA THR A 105 7.55 4.46 -2.39
C THR A 105 8.32 5.74 -2.72
N VAL A 106 9.34 6.01 -1.91
CA VAL A 106 10.27 7.13 -2.12
C VAL A 106 11.67 6.55 -2.23
N PRO A 107 12.42 6.82 -3.31
CA PRO A 107 13.76 6.28 -3.52
C PRO A 107 14.79 7.07 -2.70
N LEU A 108 14.69 6.95 -1.38
CA LEU A 108 15.65 7.49 -0.43
C LEU A 108 16.75 6.44 -0.18
N VAL A 109 18.00 6.88 -0.24
CA VAL A 109 19.16 6.04 0.06
C VAL A 109 19.83 6.60 1.33
N PRO A 110 19.62 5.97 2.50
CA PRO A 110 20.35 6.32 3.71
C PRO A 110 21.87 6.22 3.48
N PRO A 111 22.70 7.07 4.13
CA PRO A 111 22.36 8.03 5.17
C PRO A 111 21.94 9.42 4.65
N LYS A 112 21.99 9.68 3.34
CA LYS A 112 21.68 10.99 2.74
C LYS A 112 20.23 11.06 2.29
N VAL A 113 19.32 11.22 3.25
CA VAL A 113 17.87 11.37 3.00
C VAL A 113 17.46 12.76 2.49
N GLY A 114 18.42 13.67 2.26
CA GLY A 114 18.18 15.02 1.73
C GLY A 114 18.20 15.14 0.20
N THR A 115 18.64 14.10 -0.52
CA THR A 115 18.64 14.07 -1.99
C THR A 115 18.10 12.74 -2.47
N VAL A 116 17.08 12.76 -3.32
CA VAL A 116 16.54 11.56 -3.95
C VAL A 116 17.53 11.02 -4.97
N GLN A 117 17.69 9.70 -5.03
CA GLN A 117 18.32 9.05 -6.18
C GLN A 117 17.20 8.63 -7.11
N LEU A 118 17.06 9.36 -8.23
CA LEU A 118 16.03 9.00 -9.20
C LEU A 118 16.39 7.64 -9.81
N PRO A 119 15.41 6.72 -9.91
CA PRO A 119 15.63 5.46 -10.59
C PRO A 119 15.83 5.70 -12.10
N PRO A 120 16.40 4.76 -12.87
CA PRO A 120 16.61 4.90 -14.32
C PRO A 120 15.34 5.27 -15.08
N GLU A 121 14.19 4.78 -14.61
CA GLU A 121 12.87 5.04 -15.19
C GLU A 121 12.42 6.50 -14.96
N GLY A 122 13.03 7.21 -14.00
CA GLY A 122 12.82 8.62 -13.67
C GLY A 122 11.99 8.84 -12.39
N SER A 123 11.14 7.89 -12.00
CA SER A 123 10.45 7.90 -10.70
C SER A 123 10.04 6.49 -10.29
N ALA A 124 9.78 6.28 -9.00
CA ALA A 124 9.32 4.99 -8.50
C ALA A 124 7.92 4.63 -9.07
N GLY A 125 7.02 5.60 -9.18
CA GLY A 125 5.70 5.38 -9.82
C GLY A 125 5.81 4.99 -11.30
N LYS A 126 6.73 5.62 -12.06
CA LYS A 126 6.96 5.25 -13.46
C LYS A 126 7.55 3.84 -13.59
N ARG A 127 8.50 3.48 -12.72
CA ARG A 127 9.01 2.11 -12.63
C ARG A 127 7.91 1.09 -12.36
N ALA A 128 7.01 1.38 -11.41
CA ALA A 128 5.87 0.51 -11.13
C ALA A 128 4.95 0.36 -12.36
N GLN A 129 4.66 1.47 -13.05
CA GLN A 129 3.84 1.43 -14.27
C GLN A 129 4.49 0.60 -15.39
N GLU A 130 5.79 0.77 -15.64
CA GLU A 130 6.52 0.00 -16.66
C GLU A 130 6.56 -1.50 -16.32
N LEU A 131 6.75 -1.85 -15.05
CA LEU A 131 6.77 -3.24 -14.60
C LEU A 131 5.40 -3.92 -14.71
N LEU A 132 4.33 -3.20 -14.37
CA LEU A 132 2.97 -3.76 -14.31
C LEU A 132 2.25 -3.75 -15.67
N GLY A 133 2.62 -2.84 -16.57
CA GLY A 133 1.98 -2.67 -17.87
C GLY A 133 0.74 -1.77 -17.81
N GLU A 134 0.12 -1.53 -18.96
CA GLU A 134 -0.95 -0.51 -19.11
C GLU A 134 -2.29 -0.92 -18.47
N GLU A 135 -2.49 -2.20 -18.19
CA GLU A 135 -3.73 -2.70 -17.61
C GLU A 135 -3.86 -2.42 -16.10
N VAL A 136 -2.81 -1.91 -15.45
CA VAL A 136 -2.84 -1.48 -14.06
C VAL A 136 -2.75 0.04 -14.01
N MET A 137 -3.67 0.68 -13.30
CA MET A 137 -3.66 2.12 -13.11
C MET A 137 -2.74 2.48 -11.94
N VAL A 138 -1.49 2.84 -12.22
CA VAL A 138 -0.54 3.25 -11.17
C VAL A 138 -0.72 4.72 -10.82
N VAL A 139 -0.89 5.00 -9.53
CA VAL A 139 -1.09 6.33 -8.96
C VAL A 139 0.01 6.60 -7.93
N SER A 140 0.79 7.67 -8.13
CA SER A 140 1.78 8.10 -7.13
C SER A 140 1.11 9.03 -6.11
N ALA A 141 0.94 8.59 -4.86
CA ALA A 141 0.38 9.44 -3.80
C ALA A 141 0.94 9.11 -2.40
N PHE A 142 0.70 10.02 -1.44
CA PHE A 142 0.99 9.87 0.00
C PHE A 142 2.46 9.85 0.45
N GLN A 143 3.42 10.14 -0.44
CA GLN A 143 4.86 10.14 -0.14
C GLN A 143 5.27 11.15 0.94
N ASN A 144 4.52 12.25 1.07
CA ASN A 144 4.83 13.36 1.96
C ASN A 144 4.02 13.35 3.27
N ILE A 145 3.33 12.25 3.58
CA ILE A 145 2.58 12.14 4.83
C ILE A 145 3.48 11.63 5.94
N ALA A 146 3.60 12.41 7.01
CA ALA A 146 4.23 11.95 8.23
C ALA A 146 3.30 10.96 8.95
N ALA A 147 3.73 9.70 9.06
CA ALA A 147 2.89 8.62 9.60
C ALA A 147 2.34 8.88 11.01
N HIS A 148 3.08 9.61 11.85
CA HIS A 148 2.64 9.95 13.21
C HIS A 148 1.42 10.91 13.25
N LEU A 149 1.14 11.63 12.16
CA LEU A 149 -0.04 12.50 12.06
C LEU A 149 -1.32 11.74 11.66
N LEU A 150 -1.19 10.46 11.28
CA LEU A 150 -2.31 9.63 10.87
C LEU A 150 -2.94 8.85 12.02
N LYS A 151 -2.24 8.65 13.14
CA LYS A 151 -2.75 7.90 14.29
C LYS A 151 -3.70 8.75 15.14
#